data_AF-A0A2M7G0T1-F1
#
_entry.id   AF-A0A2M7G0T1-F1
#
_cell.length_a   1.000
_cell.length_b   1.000
_cell.length_c   1.000
_cell.angle_alpha   90.00
_cell.angle_beta   90.00
_cell.angle_gamma   90.00
#
_symmetry.space_group_name_H-M   'P 1'
#
loop_
_entity.id
_entity.type
_entity.pdbx_description
1 polymer ?
#
loop_
_entity_poly.entity_id
_entity_poly.type
_entity_poly.pdbx_seq_one_letter_code
_entity_poly.pdbx_strand_id
1 'polypeptide(L)'
;MSSIENNHSRWWEGGTLHDKTIHDWLNASEQNRLATTVDIVFALKEDLGAPIEFSSGEDLMAYVMQLMACITGATQEYPDTHMLKIADVALASAQSLGFLPVSEDSPPVLQ
;
A
#
# COMPACT_ATOMS: atom_id res chain seq x y z
N MET A 1 3.35 15.87 -38.83
CA MET A 1 2.74 14.80 -38.02
C MET A 1 3.72 14.45 -36.92
N SER A 2 3.58 15.03 -35.73
CA SER A 2 4.33 14.58 -34.54
C SER A 2 3.35 13.80 -33.69
N SER A 3 3.48 12.48 -33.68
CA SER A 3 2.85 11.63 -32.68
C SER A 3 3.58 11.88 -31.38
N ILE A 4 2.98 12.67 -30.49
CA ILE A 4 3.36 12.66 -29.09
C ILE A 4 2.84 11.31 -28.57
N GLU A 5 3.74 10.34 -28.45
CA GLU A 5 3.47 9.13 -27.68
C GLU A 5 3.33 9.58 -26.21
N ASN A 6 2.09 9.89 -25.84
CA ASN A 6 1.66 10.05 -24.46
C ASN A 6 1.77 8.67 -23.78
N ASN A 7 2.99 8.24 -23.50
CA ASN A 7 3.30 7.02 -22.78
C ASN A 7 3.07 7.29 -21.28
N HIS A 8 1.81 7.59 -20.91
CA HIS A 8 1.39 7.60 -19.53
C HIS A 8 1.43 6.14 -19.06
N SER A 9 2.53 5.75 -18.42
CA SER A 9 2.59 4.47 -17.70
C SER A 9 1.38 4.38 -16.78
N ARG A 10 0.75 3.21 -16.74
CA ARG A 10 -0.48 3.02 -15.98
C ARG A 10 -0.17 3.24 -14.50
N TRP A 11 -1.13 3.77 -13.74
CA TRP A 11 -0.91 4.14 -12.33
C TRP A 11 -0.60 2.93 -11.42
N TRP A 12 -0.91 1.72 -11.89
CA TRP A 12 -0.63 0.45 -11.21
C TRP A 12 0.68 -0.22 -11.65
N GLU A 13 1.47 0.40 -12.53
CA GLU A 13 2.74 -0.16 -12.98
C GLU A 13 3.93 0.40 -12.18
N GLY A 14 4.92 -0.46 -11.90
CA GLY A 14 6.21 -0.06 -11.32
C GLY A 14 6.32 -0.16 -9.80
N GLY A 15 5.47 -0.97 -9.16
CA GLY A 15 5.53 -1.26 -7.72
C GLY A 15 6.75 -2.10 -7.35
N THR A 16 7.51 -1.65 -6.35
CA THR A 16 8.78 -2.32 -5.93
C THR A 16 9.05 -2.23 -4.43
N LEU A 17 8.12 -1.70 -3.64
CA LEU A 17 8.37 -1.35 -2.23
C LEU A 17 7.98 -2.44 -1.23
N HIS A 18 7.40 -3.57 -1.65
CA HIS A 18 6.86 -4.60 -0.76
C HIS A 18 7.87 -5.10 0.30
N ASP A 19 9.14 -5.31 -0.07
CA ASP A 19 10.21 -5.75 0.84
C ASP A 19 11.16 -4.62 1.29
N LYS A 20 10.77 -3.37 1.01
CA LYS A 20 11.57 -2.18 1.29
C LYS A 20 11.27 -1.61 2.67
N THR A 21 12.10 -0.66 3.08
CA THR A 21 12.01 -0.02 4.40
C THR A 21 11.04 1.17 4.39
N ILE A 22 10.65 1.65 5.56
CA ILE A 22 9.93 2.93 5.69
C ILE A 22 10.69 4.07 5.00
N HIS A 23 12.01 4.11 5.17
CA HIS A 23 12.84 5.12 4.54
C HIS A 23 12.69 5.10 3.01
N ASP A 24 12.71 3.91 2.41
CA ASP A 24 12.53 3.76 0.96
C ASP A 24 11.15 4.22 0.51
N TRP A 25 10.10 3.95 1.29
CA TRP A 25 8.73 4.41 1.01
C TRP A 25 8.60 5.93 1.03
N LEU A 26 9.15 6.58 2.05
CA LEU A 26 9.09 8.05 2.19
C LEU A 26 9.84 8.77 1.07
N ASN A 27 10.85 8.14 0.47
CA ASN A 27 11.62 8.68 -0.65
C ASN A 27 11.11 8.23 -2.03
N ALA A 28 10.16 7.29 -2.09
CA ALA A 28 9.64 6.79 -3.35
C ALA A 28 8.66 7.78 -4.01
N SER A 29 8.59 7.71 -5.35
CA SER A 29 7.57 8.44 -6.09
C SER A 29 6.17 7.98 -5.68
N GLU A 30 5.19 8.89 -5.80
CA GLU A 30 3.79 8.57 -5.57
C GLU A 30 3.32 7.40 -6.47
N GLN A 31 3.76 7.37 -7.73
CA GLN A 31 3.45 6.27 -8.64
C GLN A 31 3.94 4.90 -8.14
N ASN A 32 5.18 4.81 -7.62
CA ASN A 32 5.70 3.54 -7.09
C ASN A 32 4.93 3.12 -5.82
N ARG A 33 4.58 4.08 -4.96
CA ARG A 33 3.73 3.81 -3.78
C ARG A 33 2.33 3.32 -4.17
N LEU A 34 1.70 3.95 -5.15
CA LEU A 34 0.40 3.53 -5.70
C LEU A 34 0.48 2.12 -6.26
N ALA A 35 1.42 1.86 -7.18
CA ALA A 35 1.58 0.55 -7.80
C ALA A 35 1.91 -0.54 -6.76
N THR A 36 2.79 -0.27 -5.79
CA THR A 36 3.04 -1.22 -4.70
C THR A 36 1.77 -1.48 -3.86
N THR A 37 0.98 -0.45 -3.61
CA THR A 37 -0.26 -0.60 -2.83
C THR A 37 -1.30 -1.42 -3.58
N VAL A 38 -1.34 -1.35 -4.92
CA VAL A 38 -2.16 -2.26 -5.74
C VAL A 38 -1.77 -3.71 -5.48
N ASP A 39 -0.48 -4.04 -5.58
CA ASP A 39 0.01 -5.39 -5.33
C ASP A 39 -0.37 -5.88 -3.92
N ILE A 40 -0.28 -5.00 -2.92
CA ILE A 40 -0.70 -5.30 -1.55
C ILE A 40 -2.20 -5.55 -1.46
N VAL A 41 -3.05 -4.72 -2.09
CA VAL A 41 -4.51 -4.94 -2.08
C VAL A 41 -4.88 -6.28 -2.71
N PHE A 42 -4.21 -6.67 -3.79
CA PHE A 42 -4.39 -8.00 -4.39
C PHE A 42 -3.92 -9.11 -3.45
N ALA A 43 -2.74 -9.00 -2.83
CA ALA A 43 -2.26 -9.99 -1.86
C ALA A 43 -3.20 -10.13 -0.64
N LEU A 44 -3.73 -9.01 -0.13
CA LEU A 44 -4.72 -9.02 0.95
C LEU A 44 -5.98 -9.81 0.55
N LYS A 45 -6.50 -9.60 -0.67
CA LYS A 45 -7.69 -10.28 -1.17
C LYS A 45 -7.42 -11.76 -1.49
N GLU A 46 -6.38 -12.04 -2.28
CA GLU A 46 -6.12 -13.35 -2.88
C GLU A 46 -5.39 -14.30 -1.92
N ASP A 47 -4.39 -13.81 -1.18
CA ASP A 47 -3.56 -14.64 -0.31
C ASP A 47 -4.09 -14.69 1.12
N LEU A 48 -4.61 -13.57 1.63
CA LEU A 48 -5.07 -13.44 3.03
C LEU A 48 -6.60 -13.48 3.19
N GLY A 49 -7.35 -13.56 2.08
CA GLY A 49 -8.80 -13.71 2.11
C GLY A 49 -9.54 -12.50 2.69
N ALA A 50 -8.96 -11.30 2.61
CA ALA A 50 -9.63 -10.06 3.01
C ALA A 50 -10.95 -9.89 2.24
N PRO A 51 -12.05 -9.47 2.88
CA PRO A 51 -13.36 -9.26 2.24
C PRO A 51 -13.39 -7.95 1.42
N ILE A 52 -12.34 -7.72 0.62
CA ILE A 52 -12.20 -6.59 -0.30
C ILE A 52 -12.92 -6.97 -1.59
N GLU A 53 -14.00 -6.28 -1.91
CA GLU A 53 -14.76 -6.50 -3.14
C GLU A 53 -14.69 -5.25 -4.02
N PHE A 54 -14.25 -5.41 -5.26
CA PHE A 54 -14.23 -4.38 -6.29
C PHE A 54 -14.68 -4.95 -7.63
N SER A 55 -15.46 -4.17 -8.38
CA SER A 55 -16.01 -4.54 -9.68
C SER A 55 -15.45 -3.71 -10.82
N SER A 56 -14.74 -2.63 -10.48
CA SER A 56 -14.18 -1.66 -11.41
C SER A 56 -12.79 -1.19 -10.95
N GLY A 57 -12.06 -0.53 -11.86
CA GLY A 57 -10.80 0.12 -11.51
C GLY A 57 -10.96 1.29 -10.54
N GLU A 58 -12.14 1.95 -10.52
CA GLU A 58 -12.45 3.02 -9.56
C GLU A 58 -12.65 2.46 -8.15
N ASP A 59 -13.35 1.33 -8.03
CA ASP A 59 -13.51 0.61 -6.76
C ASP A 59 -12.14 0.20 -6.21
N LEU A 60 -11.30 -0.41 -7.05
CA LEU A 60 -9.93 -0.78 -6.67
C LEU A 60 -9.12 0.44 -6.23
N MET A 61 -9.19 1.54 -6.97
CA MET A 61 -8.48 2.77 -6.62
C MET A 61 -8.87 3.29 -5.24
N ALA A 62 -10.15 3.20 -4.85
CA ALA A 62 -10.59 3.62 -3.53
C ALA A 62 -9.88 2.84 -2.40
N TYR A 63 -9.81 1.51 -2.51
CA TYR A 63 -9.06 0.68 -1.55
C TYR A 63 -7.57 1.01 -1.53
N VAL A 64 -6.97 1.18 -2.71
CA VAL A 64 -5.55 1.53 -2.87
C VAL A 64 -5.25 2.87 -2.21
N MET A 65 -6.04 3.91 -2.48
CA MET A 65 -5.83 5.23 -1.88
C MET A 65 -6.00 5.20 -0.36
N GLN A 66 -7.01 4.49 0.14
CA GLN A 66 -7.25 4.36 1.58
C GLN A 66 -6.08 3.66 2.28
N LEU A 67 -5.62 2.54 1.72
CA LEU A 67 -4.48 1.79 2.26
C LEU A 67 -3.18 2.57 2.17
N MET A 68 -2.89 3.19 1.02
CA MET A 68 -1.68 4.00 0.82
C MET A 68 -1.62 5.18 1.79
N ALA A 69 -2.76 5.84 2.04
CA ALA A 69 -2.87 6.92 3.00
C ALA A 69 -2.58 6.43 4.43
N CYS A 70 -3.13 5.26 4.81
CA CYS A 70 -2.88 4.66 6.11
C CYS A 70 -1.41 4.26 6.29
N ILE A 71 -0.80 3.61 5.29
CA ILE A 71 0.63 3.26 5.31
C ILE A 71 1.46 4.54 5.45
N THR A 72 1.15 5.57 4.66
CA THR A 72 1.91 6.83 4.68
C THR A 72 1.77 7.54 6.02
N GLY A 73 0.57 7.60 6.60
CA GLY A 73 0.35 8.15 7.93
C GLY A 73 1.15 7.40 8.98
N ALA A 74 1.03 6.08 9.02
CA ALA A 74 1.77 5.23 9.95
C ALA A 74 3.29 5.45 9.81
N THR A 75 3.82 5.47 8.58
CA THR A 75 5.27 5.66 8.33
C THR A 75 5.83 6.99 8.86
N GLN A 76 5.01 8.04 8.95
CA GLN A 76 5.45 9.35 9.42
C GLN A 76 5.62 9.41 10.95
N GLU A 77 5.02 8.47 11.68
CA GLU A 77 5.05 8.42 13.14
C GLU A 77 6.21 7.57 13.68
N TYR A 78 6.87 6.78 12.81
CA TYR A 78 7.96 5.89 13.22
C TYR A 78 9.31 6.62 13.33
N PRO A 79 9.99 6.54 14.50
CA PRO A 79 11.30 7.16 14.68
C PRO A 79 12.45 6.39 14.00
N ASP A 80 12.34 5.07 13.84
CA ASP A 80 13.33 4.24 13.15
C ASP A 80 12.79 3.75 11.80
N THR A 81 13.18 4.45 10.73
CA THR A 81 12.66 4.22 9.38
C THR A 81 13.48 3.21 8.58
N HIS A 82 14.63 2.76 9.08
CA HIS A 82 15.55 1.89 8.33
C HIS A 82 15.37 0.40 8.62
N MET A 83 14.72 0.07 9.74
CA MET A 83 14.58 -1.31 10.20
C MET A 83 13.23 -1.93 9.83
N LEU A 84 12.14 -1.15 9.90
CA LEU A 84 10.79 -1.67 9.67
C LEU A 84 10.46 -1.77 8.18
N LYS A 85 9.86 -2.89 7.78
CA LYS A 85 9.48 -3.16 6.39
C LYS A 85 8.10 -2.61 6.07
N ILE A 86 7.90 -2.25 4.81
CA ILE A 86 6.59 -1.79 4.33
C ILE A 86 5.54 -2.89 4.37
N ALA A 87 5.90 -4.15 4.14
CA ALA A 87 4.99 -5.27 4.35
C ALA A 87 4.38 -5.28 5.76
N ASP A 88 5.18 -5.05 6.80
CA ASP A 88 4.71 -5.04 8.20
C ASP A 88 3.77 -3.86 8.46
N VAL A 89 4.14 -2.66 7.99
CA VAL A 89 3.29 -1.48 8.11
C VAL A 89 1.99 -1.64 7.33
N ALA A 90 2.05 -2.19 6.11
CA ALA A 90 0.89 -2.43 5.27
C ALA A 90 -0.09 -3.42 5.91
N LEU A 91 0.42 -4.48 6.55
CA LEU A 91 -0.40 -5.41 7.30
C LEU A 91 -1.12 -4.72 8.47
N ALA A 92 -0.39 -3.95 9.27
CA ALA A 92 -0.97 -3.18 10.38
C ALA A 92 -2.00 -2.14 9.91
N SER A 93 -1.72 -1.47 8.79
CA SER A 93 -2.66 -0.54 8.14
C SER A 93 -3.92 -1.25 7.65
N ALA A 94 -3.80 -2.41 7.02
CA ALA A 94 -4.94 -3.21 6.57
C ALA A 94 -5.82 -3.66 7.75
N GLN A 95 -5.21 -4.06 8.88
CA GLN A 95 -5.94 -4.36 10.11
C GLN A 95 -6.64 -3.13 10.68
N SER A 96 -5.97 -1.97 10.71
CA SER A 96 -6.53 -0.71 11.21
C SER A 96 -7.72 -0.22 10.37
N LEU A 97 -7.69 -0.49 9.06
CA LEU A 97 -8.79 -0.20 8.14
C LEU A 97 -9.91 -1.24 8.16
N GLY A 98 -9.74 -2.35 8.89
CA GLY A 98 -10.70 -3.45 8.97
C GLY A 98 -10.73 -4.35 7.73
N PHE A 99 -9.70 -4.31 6.88
CA PHE A 99 -9.56 -5.23 5.75
C PHE A 99 -9.17 -6.63 6.23
N LEU A 100 -8.49 -6.73 7.37
CA LEU A 100 -8.15 -7.99 8.02
C LEU A 100 -8.54 -7.95 9.51
N PRO A 101 -8.83 -9.10 10.12
CA PRO A 101 -8.98 -9.17 11.57
C PRO A 101 -7.67 -8.76 12.26
N VAL A 102 -7.79 -8.06 13.39
CA VAL A 102 -6.65 -7.79 14.27
C VAL A 102 -6.27 -9.11 14.93
N SER A 103 -5.05 -9.60 14.66
CA SER A 103 -4.49 -10.73 15.41
C SER A 103 -4.11 -10.27 16.82
N GLU A 104 -4.37 -11.09 17.85
CA GLU A 104 -3.99 -10.77 19.25
C GLU A 104 -2.48 -10.56 19.45
N ASP A 105 -1.66 -10.99 18.49
CA ASP A 105 -0.20 -10.82 18.46
C ASP A 105 0.28 -9.60 17.65
N SER A 106 -0.64 -8.78 17.10
CA SER A 106 -0.24 -7.57 16.37
C SER A 106 0.36 -6.54 17.32
N PRO A 107 1.49 -5.89 16.95
CA PRO A 107 2.01 -4.79 17.73
C PRO A 107 0.95 -3.69 17.87
N PRO A 108 0.87 -3.00 19.03
CA PRO A 108 -0.15 -2.00 19.26
C PRO A 108 -0.06 -0.91 18.17
N VAL A 109 -1.16 -0.71 17.47
CA VAL A 109 -1.34 0.45 16.59
C VAL A 109 -1.31 1.66 17.51
N LEU A 110 -0.26 2.48 17.39
CA LEU A 110 -0.18 3.74 18.12
C LEU A 110 -1.37 4.60 17.69
N GLN A 111 -2.21 4.97 18.66
CA GLN A 111 -3.36 5.87 18.50
C GLN A 111 -2.94 7.33 18.65
#